data_AF-A0A2E2ZF56-F1
#
_entry.id   AF-A0A2E2ZF56-F1
#
_cell.length_a   1.000
_cell.length_b   1.000
_cell.length_c   1.000
_cell.angle_alpha   90.00
_cell.angle_beta   90.00
_cell.angle_gamma   90.00
#
_symmetry.space_group_name_H-M   'P 1'
#
loop_
_entity.id
_entity.type
_entity.pdbx_description
1 polymer ?
#
loop_
_entity_poly.entity_id
_entity_poly.type
_entity_poly.pdbx_seq_one_letter_code
_entity_poly.pdbx_strand_id
1 'polypeptide(L)'
;MFEFNLFNVAQFVDQGLSLFGTLLLTSLSARTRMYGFLIFVLVNVPGIYLLVVTELWWILAVTPIWLYLNFRGLLNNYKESRAEN
;
A
#
# COMPACT_ATOMS: atom_id res chain seq x y z
N MET A 1 5.74 12.89 23.22
CA MET A 1 4.71 12.78 22.16
C MET A 1 5.29 12.77 20.74
N PHE A 2 6.40 13.48 20.47
CA PHE A 2 7.20 13.30 19.24
C PHE A 2 8.51 12.57 19.55
N GLU A 3 8.42 11.30 19.92
CA GLU A 3 9.62 10.47 20.04
C GLU A 3 9.97 9.88 18.68
N PHE A 4 11.19 10.12 18.20
CA PHE A 4 11.72 9.46 17.02
C PHE A 4 12.13 8.04 17.42
N ASN A 5 11.20 7.11 17.29
CA ASN A 5 11.46 5.69 17.44
C ASN A 5 10.93 4.94 16.21
N LEU A 6 11.38 3.69 16.02
CA LEU A 6 11.03 2.90 14.84
C LEU A 6 9.51 2.72 14.69
N PHE A 7 8.78 2.59 15.80
CA PHE A 7 7.33 2.45 15.81
C PHE A 7 6.64 3.69 15.23
N ASN A 8 6.93 4.88 15.75
CA ASN A 8 6.35 6.14 15.29
C ASN A 8 6.74 6.46 13.84
N VAL A 9 7.98 6.15 13.44
CA VAL A 9 8.42 6.29 12.04
C VAL A 9 7.65 5.34 11.13
N ALA A 10 7.48 4.07 11.52
CA ALA A 10 6.71 3.12 10.75
C ALA A 10 5.24 3.55 10.60
N GLN A 11 4.62 4.08 11.65
CA GLN A 11 3.25 4.65 11.59
C GLN A 11 3.17 5.82 10.61
N PHE A 12 4.11 6.76 10.69
CA PHE A 12 4.12 7.91 9.80
C PHE A 12 4.31 7.49 8.33
N VAL A 13 5.24 6.56 8.07
CA VAL A 13 5.51 6.06 6.72
C VAL A 13 4.31 5.27 6.18
N ASP A 14 3.71 4.39 6.98
CA ASP A 14 2.52 3.63 6.63
C ASP A 14 1.35 4.55 6.22
N GLN A 15 1.03 5.55 7.05
CA GLN A 15 -0.08 6.47 6.79
C GLN A 15 0.23 7.43 5.65
N GLY A 16 1.46 8.00 5.60
CA GLY A 16 1.86 8.93 4.56
C GLY A 16 1.87 8.29 3.18
N LEU A 17 2.45 7.10 3.05
CA LEU A 17 2.43 6.37 1.78
C LEU A 17 1.03 5.85 1.43
N SER A 18 0.19 5.49 2.40
CA SER A 18 -1.20 5.08 2.14
C SER A 18 -2.03 6.24 1.57
N LEU A 19 -1.88 7.46 2.10
CA LEU A 19 -2.51 8.65 1.56
C LEU A 19 -2.04 8.92 0.13
N PHE A 20 -0.73 8.85 -0.12
CA PHE A 20 -0.18 9.08 -1.44
C PHE A 20 -0.59 8.00 -2.45
N GLY A 21 -0.58 6.73 -2.05
CA GLY A 21 -1.09 5.62 -2.85
C GLY A 21 -2.57 5.80 -3.19
N THR A 22 -3.40 6.22 -2.23
CA THR A 22 -4.82 6.50 -2.44
C THR A 22 -5.02 7.63 -3.44
N LEU A 23 -4.25 8.72 -3.35
CA LEU A 23 -4.29 9.82 -4.31
C LEU A 23 -3.98 9.36 -5.74
N LEU A 24 -3.05 8.42 -5.92
CA LEU A 24 -2.75 7.87 -7.25
C LEU A 24 -3.86 6.94 -7.75
N LEU A 25 -4.50 6.17 -6.86
CA LEU A 25 -5.61 5.28 -7.22
C LEU A 25 -6.86 6.03 -7.68
N THR A 26 -7.08 7.28 -7.24
CA THR A 26 -8.20 8.10 -7.69
C THR A 26 -7.99 8.74 -9.06
N SER A 27 -6.81 8.54 -9.68
CA SER A 27 -6.51 9.07 -11.01
C SER A 27 -7.33 8.37 -12.11
N LEU A 28 -7.63 9.11 -13.18
CA LEU A 28 -8.24 8.56 -14.40
C LEU A 28 -7.25 7.76 -15.26
N SER A 29 -5.95 8.04 -15.17
CA SER A 29 -4.94 7.34 -15.97
C SER A 29 -4.62 5.97 -15.36
N ALA A 30 -4.72 4.92 -16.17
CA ALA A 30 -4.35 3.56 -15.75
C ALA A 30 -2.89 3.49 -15.28
N ARG A 31 -1.98 4.23 -15.92
CA ARG A 31 -0.57 4.33 -15.52
C ARG A 31 -0.42 4.91 -14.12
N THR A 32 -1.16 5.96 -13.79
CA THR A 32 -1.11 6.59 -12.47
C THR A 32 -1.70 5.68 -11.40
N ARG A 33 -2.83 5.02 -11.67
CA ARG A 33 -3.41 4.01 -10.76
C ARG A 33 -2.44 2.86 -10.50
N MET A 34 -1.73 2.40 -11.54
CA MET A 34 -0.68 1.38 -11.41
C MET A 34 0.39 1.77 -10.38
N TYR A 35 0.87 3.03 -10.41
CA TYR A 35 1.79 3.53 -9.39
C TYR A 35 1.16 3.56 -8.00
N GLY A 36 -0.14 3.87 -7.89
CA GLY A 36 -0.88 3.73 -6.62
C GLY A 36 -0.79 2.33 -6.04
N PHE A 37 -1.08 1.30 -6.86
CA PHE A 37 -0.95 -0.09 -6.42
C PHE A 37 0.49 -0.45 -6.01
N LEU A 38 1.51 -0.03 -6.78
CA LEU A 38 2.92 -0.21 -6.40
C LEU A 38 3.24 0.37 -5.02
N ILE A 39 2.75 1.57 -4.72
CA ILE A 39 2.98 2.22 -3.42
C ILE A 39 2.30 1.43 -2.30
N PHE A 40 1.11 0.90 -2.53
CA PHE A 40 0.47 0.04 -1.55
C PHE A 40 1.21 -1.29 -1.32
N VAL A 41 1.90 -1.85 -2.32
CA VAL A 41 2.81 -2.99 -2.09
C VAL A 41 3.94 -2.60 -1.15
N LEU A 42 4.52 -1.41 -1.32
CA LEU A 42 5.59 -0.90 -0.45
C LEU A 42 5.08 -0.61 0.98
N VAL A 43 3.90 -0.03 1.12
CA VAL A 43 3.21 0.24 2.40
C VAL A 43 3.02 -1.02 3.25
N ASN A 44 2.81 -2.17 2.61
CA ASN A 44 2.63 -3.40 3.37
C ASN A 44 3.86 -3.75 4.21
N VAL A 45 5.07 -3.27 3.89
CA VAL A 45 6.28 -3.51 4.69
C VAL A 45 6.17 -2.89 6.09
N PRO A 46 6.03 -1.55 6.24
CA PRO A 46 5.79 -0.95 7.55
C PRO A 46 4.45 -1.37 8.14
N GLY A 47 3.41 -1.57 7.32
CA GLY A 47 2.10 -2.03 7.78
C GLY A 47 2.17 -3.38 8.50
N ILE A 48 2.80 -4.40 7.90
CA ILE A 48 2.98 -5.72 8.52
C ILE A 48 3.79 -5.61 9.82
N TYR A 49 4.87 -4.84 9.82
CA TYR A 49 5.65 -4.60 11.04
C TYR A 49 4.77 -4.04 12.17
N LEU A 50 3.95 -3.04 11.87
CA LEU A 50 3.03 -2.46 12.85
C LEU A 50 2.01 -3.48 13.34
N LEU A 51 1.44 -4.29 12.45
CA LEU A 51 0.47 -5.34 12.84
C LEU A 51 1.08 -6.37 13.80
N VAL A 52 2.34 -6.75 13.60
CA VAL A 52 3.04 -7.69 14.50
C VAL A 52 3.31 -7.03 15.86
N VAL A 53 3.88 -5.82 15.88
CA VAL A 53 4.26 -5.14 17.14
C VAL A 53 3.04 -4.72 17.98
N THR A 54 1.90 -4.49 17.32
CA THR A 54 0.63 -4.16 17.99
C THR A 54 -0.26 -5.38 18.25
N GLU A 55 0.22 -6.59 17.94
CA GLU A 55 -0.50 -7.86 18.15
C GLU A 55 -1.87 -7.92 17.44
N LEU A 56 -2.00 -7.23 16.31
CA LEU A 56 -3.22 -7.20 15.48
C LEU A 56 -3.30 -8.40 14.53
N TRP A 57 -3.29 -9.61 15.12
CA TRP A 57 -3.19 -10.88 14.40
C TRP A 57 -4.30 -11.14 13.38
N TRP A 58 -5.53 -10.70 13.66
CA TRP A 58 -6.65 -10.86 12.73
C TRP A 58 -6.46 -10.06 11.45
N ILE A 59 -5.92 -8.84 11.55
CA ILE A 59 -5.63 -8.02 10.37
C ILE A 59 -4.45 -8.62 9.61
N LEU A 60 -3.42 -9.09 10.34
CA LEU A 60 -2.26 -9.77 9.75
C LEU A 60 -2.67 -11.02 8.96
N ALA A 61 -3.62 -11.80 9.46
CA ALA A 61 -4.13 -12.99 8.79
C ALA A 61 -4.84 -12.66 7.45
N VAL A 62 -5.40 -11.46 7.31
CA VAL A 62 -6.06 -11.00 6.08
C VAL A 62 -5.07 -10.33 5.12
N THR A 63 -3.88 -9.92 5.58
CA THR A 63 -2.85 -9.27 4.74
C THR A 63 -2.51 -10.03 3.45
N PRO A 64 -2.39 -11.37 3.42
CA PRO A 64 -2.16 -12.09 2.16
C PRO A 64 -3.26 -11.87 1.12
N ILE A 65 -4.52 -11.74 1.55
CA ILE A 65 -5.66 -11.47 0.67
C ILE A 65 -5.54 -10.05 0.10
N TRP A 66 -5.22 -9.07 0.94
CA TRP A 66 -4.98 -7.70 0.50
C TRP A 66 -3.83 -7.60 -0.51
N LEU A 67 -2.72 -8.27 -0.24
CA LEU A 67 -1.58 -8.33 -1.17
C LEU A 67 -1.98 -8.94 -2.50
N TYR A 68 -2.72 -10.05 -2.49
CA TYR A 68 -3.22 -10.67 -3.72
C TYR A 68 -4.10 -9.71 -4.54
N LEU A 69 -5.06 -9.04 -3.90
CA LEU A 69 -5.93 -8.06 -4.57
C LEU A 69 -5.11 -6.88 -5.11
N ASN A 70 -4.11 -6.44 -4.37
CA ASN A 70 -3.21 -5.38 -4.81
C ASN A 70 -2.43 -5.78 -6.07
N PHE A 71 -1.79 -6.95 -6.06
CA PHE A 71 -1.07 -7.46 -7.23
C PHE A 71 -1.99 -7.64 -8.44
N ARG A 72 -3.24 -8.08 -8.23
CA ARG A 72 -4.25 -8.14 -9.30
C ARG A 72 -4.57 -6.76 -9.86
N GLY A 73 -4.78 -5.77 -9.00
CA GLY A 73 -4.99 -4.37 -9.40
C GLY A 73 -3.81 -3.81 -10.18
N LEU A 74 -2.59 -4.07 -9.71
CA LEU A 74 -1.34 -3.67 -10.36
C LEU A 74 -1.23 -4.22 -11.78
N LEU A 75 -1.40 -5.54 -11.94
CA LEU A 75 -1.28 -6.21 -13.24
C LEU A 75 -2.37 -5.76 -14.23
N ASN A 76 -3.59 -5.54 -13.77
CA ASN A 76 -4.67 -5.06 -14.62
C ASN A 76 -4.39 -3.65 -15.15
N ASN A 77 -3.98 -2.73 -14.28
CA ASN A 77 -3.64 -1.37 -14.69
C ASN A 77 -2.38 -1.30 -15.56
N TYR A 78 -1.42 -2.20 -15.35
CA TYR A 78 -0.27 -2.34 -16.25
C TYR A 78 -0.70 -2.73 -17.66
N LYS A 79 -1.61 -3.70 -17.80
CA LYS A 79 -2.15 -4.11 -19.11
C LYS A 79 -2.92 -2.98 -19.79
N GLU A 80 -3.79 -2.30 -19.05
CA GLU A 80 -4.58 -1.17 -19.53
C GLU A 80 -3.68 0.00 -19.97
N SER A 81 -2.68 0.35 -19.15
CA SER A 81 -1.70 1.39 -19.52
C SER A 81 -0.93 1.05 -20.80
N ARG A 82 -0.75 -0.22 -21.15
CA ARG A 82 -0.09 -0.62 -22.41
C ARG A 82 -1.02 -0.61 -23.61
N ALA A 83 -2.33 -0.67 -23.41
CA ALA A 83 -3.33 -0.55 -24.47
C ALA A 83 -3.67 0.92 -24.78
N GLU A 84 -3.50 1.82 -23.81
CA GLU A 84 -3.69 3.27 -23.96
C GLU A 84 -2.51 4.00 -24.66
N ASN A 85 -1.36 3.36 -24.84
CA ASN A 85 -0.17 3.91 -25.52
C ASN A 85 0.07 3.19 -26.86
#